data_AF-T0MAU7-F1
#
_entry.id   AF-T0MAU7-F1
#
_cell.length_a   1.000
_cell.length_b   1.000
_cell.length_c   1.000
_cell.angle_alpha   90.00
_cell.angle_beta   90.00
_cell.angle_gamma   90.00
#
_symmetry.space_group_name_H-M   'P 1'
#
loop_
_entity.id
_entity.type
_entity.pdbx_description
1 polymer ?
#
loop_
_entity_poly.entity_id
_entity_poly.type
_entity_poly.pdbx_seq_one_letter_code
_entity_poly.pdbx_strand_id
1 'polypeptide(L)'
;VENISASYVPALASELDARVKSFLERRIDRPMKFIYIDATYFKIREDGRYGNKALYVCIGIDSEGRREILSAHLYDSETEVGWESFFDDLKERGLNGVELVISDGHRGIQESGARSFLSAAWQ
;
A
#
# COMPACT_ATOMS: atom_id res chain seq x y z
N VAL A 1 -25.62 14.04 -26.35
CA VAL A 1 -24.68 13.21 -25.56
C VAL A 1 -24.22 12.13 -26.49
N GLU A 2 -22.96 12.12 -26.89
CA GLU A 2 -22.40 11.06 -27.75
C GLU A 2 -22.60 9.69 -27.09
N ASN A 3 -22.89 8.66 -27.90
CA ASN A 3 -23.03 7.29 -27.43
C ASN A 3 -21.67 6.78 -26.94
N ILE A 4 -21.43 6.85 -25.63
CA ILE A 4 -20.24 6.27 -24.99
C ILE A 4 -20.41 4.75 -24.95
N SER A 5 -19.59 4.01 -25.71
CA SER A 5 -19.59 2.55 -25.68
C SER A 5 -19.08 2.01 -24.34
N ALA A 6 -19.53 0.83 -23.92
CA ALA A 6 -19.07 0.18 -22.69
C ALA A 6 -17.53 0.02 -22.61
N SER A 7 -16.84 -0.05 -23.75
CA SER A 7 -15.38 -0.12 -23.86
C SER A 7 -14.66 1.22 -23.77
N TYR A 8 -15.36 2.35 -23.86
CA TYR A 8 -14.73 3.68 -23.87
C TYR A 8 -14.20 4.08 -22.50
N VAL A 9 -14.99 3.85 -21.44
CA VAL A 9 -14.59 4.18 -20.06
C VAL A 9 -13.38 3.35 -19.59
N PRO A 10 -13.32 2.02 -19.79
CA PRO A 10 -12.13 1.24 -19.47
C PRO A 10 -10.89 1.68 -20.25
N ALA A 11 -11.03 1.99 -21.55
CA ALA A 11 -9.91 2.45 -22.36
C ALA A 11 -9.32 3.77 -21.83
N LEU A 12 -10.18 4.72 -21.46
CA LEU A 12 -9.76 5.97 -20.84
C LEU A 12 -9.15 5.75 -19.46
N ALA A 13 -9.69 4.82 -18.67
CA ALA A 13 -9.14 4.48 -17.35
C ALA A 13 -7.74 3.86 -17.46
N SER A 14 -7.46 3.05 -18.49
CA SER A 14 -6.14 2.47 -18.72
C SER A 14 -5.04 3.51 -18.96
N GLU A 15 -5.39 4.72 -19.40
CA GLU A 15 -4.42 5.82 -19.49
C GLU A 15 -3.88 6.24 -18.11
N LEU A 16 -4.63 5.98 -17.04
CA LEU A 16 -4.21 6.28 -15.67
C LEU A 16 -3.29 5.20 -15.09
N ASP A 17 -3.25 3.99 -15.65
CA ASP A 17 -2.49 2.86 -15.07
C ASP A 17 -1.01 3.22 -14.88
N ALA A 18 -0.39 3.83 -15.91
CA ALA A 18 1.00 4.28 -15.84
C ALA A 18 1.21 5.37 -14.77
N ARG A 19 0.24 6.27 -14.61
CA ARG A 19 0.30 7.35 -13.60
C ARG A 19 0.13 6.82 -12.20
N VAL A 20 -0.79 5.88 -12.00
CA VAL A 20 -1.01 5.20 -10.71
C VAL A 20 0.23 4.41 -10.34
N LYS A 21 0.79 3.63 -11.26
CA LYS A 21 2.03 2.89 -11.05
C LYS A 21 3.18 3.82 -10.65
N SER A 22 3.42 4.87 -11.44
CA SER A 22 4.45 5.86 -11.13
C SER A 22 4.23 6.56 -9.80
N PHE A 23 2.97 6.79 -9.39
CA PHE A 23 2.65 7.37 -8.10
C PHE A 23 3.00 6.41 -6.97
N LEU A 24 2.62 5.14 -7.07
CA LEU A 24 2.84 4.14 -6.01
C LEU A 24 4.31 3.69 -5.89
N GLU A 25 5.07 3.72 -6.98
CA GLU A 25 6.49 3.32 -7.02
C GLU A 25 7.46 4.50 -6.83
N ARG A 26 6.96 5.72 -6.61
CA ARG A 26 7.82 6.91 -6.45
C ARG A 26 8.75 6.78 -5.24
N ARG A 27 9.91 7.46 -5.32
CA ARG A 27 10.81 7.61 -4.16
C ARG A 27 10.10 8.36 -3.02
N ILE A 28 10.46 8.01 -1.81
CA ILE A 28 9.99 8.66 -0.58
C ILE A 28 11.09 9.62 -0.14
N ASP A 29 10.96 10.88 -0.56
CA ASP A 29 12.03 11.88 -0.44
C ASP A 29 12.08 12.58 0.93
N ARG A 30 11.18 12.22 1.86
CA ARG A 30 11.06 12.84 3.18
C ARG A 30 10.92 11.79 4.27
N PRO A 31 11.50 12.01 5.46
CA PRO A 31 11.25 11.15 6.61
C PRO A 31 9.77 11.15 6.99
N MET A 32 9.24 9.97 7.30
CA MET A 32 7.86 9.76 7.74
C MET A 32 7.89 9.40 9.21
N LYS A 33 7.42 10.32 10.05
CA LYS A 33 7.40 10.16 11.50
C LYS A 33 6.45 9.05 11.92
N PHE A 34 5.29 8.97 11.27
CA PHE A 34 4.28 7.96 11.55
C PHE A 34 3.85 7.26 10.27
N ILE A 35 3.45 6.00 10.37
CA ILE A 35 2.80 5.27 9.29
C ILE A 35 1.50 4.62 9.77
N TYR A 36 0.46 4.74 8.95
CA TYR A 36 -0.73 3.90 9.05
C TYR A 36 -0.60 2.77 8.05
N ILE A 37 -0.82 1.54 8.50
CA ILE A 37 -0.83 0.35 7.66
C ILE A 37 -2.15 -0.38 7.86
N ASP A 38 -2.77 -0.77 6.76
CA ASP A 38 -4.03 -1.50 6.76
C ASP A 38 -4.11 -2.45 5.55
N ALA A 39 -4.98 -3.44 5.65
CA ALA A 39 -5.34 -4.32 4.55
C ALA A 39 -6.85 -4.42 4.39
N THR A 40 -7.32 -4.40 3.14
CA THR A 40 -8.75 -4.61 2.85
C THR A 40 -8.95 -5.61 1.73
N TYR A 41 -9.98 -6.45 1.83
CA TYR A 41 -10.22 -7.52 0.86
C TYR A 41 -11.18 -7.10 -0.24
N PHE A 42 -10.76 -7.37 -1.48
CA PHE A 42 -11.60 -7.22 -2.67
C PHE A 42 -11.85 -8.56 -3.33
N LYS A 43 -13.06 -8.75 -3.87
CA LYS A 43 -13.35 -9.83 -4.81
C LYS A 43 -12.89 -9.42 -6.20
N ILE A 44 -11.85 -10.05 -6.70
CA ILE A 44 -11.25 -9.77 -8.01
C ILE A 44 -11.46 -10.98 -8.92
N ARG A 45 -11.73 -10.72 -10.20
CA ARG A 45 -11.85 -11.75 -11.23
C ARG A 45 -10.57 -11.84 -12.05
N GLU A 46 -9.88 -12.96 -11.96
CA GLU A 46 -8.67 -13.26 -12.72
C GLU A 46 -8.86 -14.62 -13.41
N ASP A 47 -8.48 -14.74 -14.69
CA ASP A 47 -8.60 -15.98 -15.48
C ASP A 47 -9.98 -16.65 -15.40
N GLY A 48 -11.03 -15.83 -15.38
CA GLY A 48 -12.41 -16.28 -15.34
C GLY A 48 -12.92 -16.73 -13.95
N ARG A 49 -12.08 -16.73 -12.91
CA ARG A 49 -12.45 -17.11 -11.53
C ARG A 49 -12.43 -15.91 -10.60
N TYR A 50 -13.34 -15.89 -9.64
CA TYR A 50 -13.34 -14.89 -8.57
C TYR A 50 -12.53 -15.40 -7.38
N GLY A 51 -11.64 -14.57 -6.86
CA GLY A 51 -10.89 -14.78 -5.63
C GLY A 51 -10.91 -13.54 -4.75
N ASN A 52 -10.68 -13.73 -3.45
CA ASN A 52 -10.39 -12.60 -2.56
C ASN A 52 -8.92 -12.25 -2.70
N LYS A 53 -8.61 -10.95 -2.78
CA LYS A 53 -7.25 -10.41 -2.74
C LYS A 53 -7.18 -9.36 -1.64
N ALA A 54 -6.07 -9.33 -0.91
CA ALA A 54 -5.81 -8.32 0.10
C ALA A 54 -5.09 -7.13 -0.55
N LEU A 55 -5.67 -5.93 -0.49
CA LEU A 55 -4.99 -4.69 -0.83
C LEU A 55 -4.33 -4.15 0.42
N TYR A 56 -3.00 -4.17 0.46
CA TYR A 56 -2.23 -3.51 1.51
C TYR A 56 -2.10 -2.04 1.16
N VAL A 57 -2.21 -1.16 2.16
CA VAL A 57 -2.07 0.29 1.99
C VAL A 57 -1.15 0.84 3.08
N CYS A 58 -0.26 1.75 2.70
CA CYS A 58 0.57 2.51 3.64
C CYS A 58 0.36 4.01 3.45
N ILE A 59 0.05 4.72 4.54
CA ILE A 59 -0.04 6.18 4.59
C ILE A 59 1.05 6.69 5.52
N GLY A 60 1.93 7.54 5.01
CA GLY A 60 2.95 8.23 5.79
C GLY A 60 2.46 9.56 6.32
N ILE A 61 2.98 9.95 7.50
CA ILE A 61 2.82 11.28 8.06
C ILE A 61 4.20 11.84 8.40
N ASP A 62 4.54 12.99 7.83
CA ASP A 62 5.80 13.67 8.12
C ASP A 62 5.77 14.46 9.44
N SER A 63 6.90 15.10 9.77
CA SER A 63 7.04 15.91 10.99
C SER A 63 6.12 17.14 11.04
N GLU A 64 5.57 17.56 9.91
CA GLU A 64 4.63 18.68 9.81
C GLU A 64 3.16 18.20 9.83
N GLY A 65 2.93 16.89 9.98
CA GLY A 65 1.59 16.31 9.99
C GLY A 65 0.97 16.12 8.61
N ARG A 66 1.74 16.30 7.53
CA ARG A 66 1.23 16.09 6.16
C ARG A 66 1.12 14.61 5.88
N ARG A 67 -0.02 14.20 5.34
CA ARG A 67 -0.33 12.80 5.03
C ARG A 67 -0.13 12.52 3.55
N GLU A 68 0.44 11.37 3.22
CA GLU A 68 0.52 10.90 1.85
C GLU A 68 0.39 9.38 1.76
N ILE A 69 -0.23 8.88 0.68
CA ILE A 69 -0.22 7.45 0.36
C ILE A 69 1.17 7.11 -0.18
N LEU A 70 1.89 6.23 0.53
CA LEU A 70 3.23 5.80 0.16
C LEU A 70 3.22 4.56 -0.74
N SER A 71 2.25 3.67 -0.53
CA SER A 71 2.12 2.44 -1.31
C SER A 71 0.73 1.83 -1.23
N ALA A 72 0.36 1.08 -2.26
CA ALA A 72 -0.84 0.25 -2.32
C ALA A 72 -0.61 -0.96 -3.25
N HIS A 73 -0.65 -2.17 -2.73
CA HIS A 73 -0.37 -3.38 -3.52
C HIS A 73 -1.33 -4.52 -3.19
N LEU A 74 -1.74 -5.26 -4.23
CA LEU A 74 -2.56 -6.46 -4.08
C LEU A 74 -1.68 -7.67 -3.79
N TYR A 75 -2.12 -8.46 -2.81
CA TYR A 75 -1.58 -9.75 -2.43
C TYR A 75 -2.70 -10.78 -2.41
N ASP A 76 -2.33 -12.07 -2.46
CA ASP A 76 -3.30 -13.16 -2.37
C ASP A 76 -3.99 -13.23 -1.00
N SER A 77 -3.26 -12.89 0.06
CA SER A 77 -3.75 -12.89 1.45
C SER A 77 -2.78 -12.15 2.37
N GLU A 78 -3.22 -11.92 3.61
CA GLU A 78 -2.38 -11.34 4.66
C GLU A 78 -1.36 -12.33 5.24
N THR A 79 -0.19 -12.41 4.60
CA THR A 79 0.93 -13.26 5.03
C THR A 79 2.10 -12.45 5.55
N GLU A 80 2.88 -13.01 6.48
CA GLU A 80 4.11 -12.38 6.97
C GLU A 80 5.08 -12.04 5.84
N VAL A 81 5.29 -12.97 4.90
CA VAL A 81 6.15 -12.76 3.72
C VAL A 81 5.65 -11.61 2.86
N GLY A 82 4.33 -11.50 2.66
CA GLY A 82 3.73 -10.38 1.93
C GLY A 82 4.00 -9.05 2.63
N TRP A 83 3.86 -9.00 3.95
CA TRP A 83 4.12 -7.79 4.75
C TRP A 83 5.61 -7.42 4.75
N GLU A 84 6.51 -8.39 4.90
CA GLU A 84 7.96 -8.16 4.81
C GLU A 84 8.33 -7.57 3.46
N SER A 85 7.87 -8.19 2.36
CA SER A 85 8.11 -7.66 1.01
C SER A 85 7.56 -6.25 0.83
N PHE A 86 6.39 -5.96 1.38
CA PHE A 86 5.77 -4.64 1.31
C PHE A 86 6.57 -3.58 2.09
N PHE A 87 7.09 -3.92 3.27
CA PHE A 87 7.92 -3.01 4.06
C PHE A 87 9.32 -2.84 3.46
N ASP A 88 9.89 -3.89 2.85
CA ASP A 88 11.16 -3.82 2.15
C ASP A 88 11.07 -2.87 0.94
N ASP A 89 10.03 -2.95 0.12
CA ASP A 89 9.79 -1.99 -0.97
C ASP A 89 9.75 -0.54 -0.48
N LEU A 90 9.02 -0.27 0.61
CA LEU A 90 8.95 1.06 1.20
C LEU A 90 10.33 1.57 1.63
N LYS A 91 11.13 0.73 2.30
CA LYS A 91 12.49 1.08 2.75
C LYS A 91 13.43 1.30 1.58
N GLU A 92 13.39 0.45 0.55
CA GLU A 92 14.19 0.58 -0.68
C GLU A 92 13.88 1.89 -1.41
N ARG A 93 12.61 2.32 -1.40
CA ARG A 93 12.18 3.62 -1.98
C ARG A 93 12.54 4.82 -1.12
N GLY A 94 13.01 4.62 0.11
CA GLY A 94 13.55 5.68 0.98
C GLY A 94 12.77 5.93 2.27
N LEU A 95 11.79 5.10 2.63
CA LEU A 95 11.09 5.24 3.91
C LEU A 95 12.07 5.17 5.08
N ASN A 96 12.11 6.24 5.89
CA ASN A 96 12.95 6.34 7.08
C ASN A 96 12.31 7.25 8.13
N GLY A 97 12.82 7.20 9.36
CA GLY A 97 12.39 8.08 10.46
C GLY A 97 11.08 7.68 11.13
N VAL A 98 10.62 6.44 10.93
CA VAL A 98 9.36 5.94 11.51
C VAL A 98 9.51 5.78 13.03
N GLU A 99 8.71 6.53 13.79
CA GLU A 99 8.63 6.50 15.25
C GLU A 99 7.38 5.77 15.77
N LEU A 100 6.31 5.70 14.96
CA LEU A 100 5.08 4.99 15.32
C LEU A 100 4.48 4.30 14.09
N VAL A 101 4.17 3.03 14.26
CA VAL A 101 3.35 2.23 13.34
C VAL A 101 1.94 2.10 13.93
N ILE A 102 0.93 2.38 13.11
CA ILE A 102 -0.48 2.27 13.49
C ILE A 102 -1.15 1.27 12.56
N SER A 103 -1.71 0.20 13.11
CA SER A 103 -2.46 -0.79 12.35
C SER A 103 -3.50 -1.49 13.22
N ASP A 104 -4.26 -2.43 12.66
CA ASP A 104 -4.97 -3.38 13.49
C ASP A 104 -4.01 -4.37 14.19
N GLY A 105 -4.57 -5.21 15.05
CA GLY A 105 -3.81 -6.23 15.78
C GLY A 105 -3.52 -7.50 14.98
N HIS A 106 -3.57 -7.47 13.64
CA HIS A 106 -3.33 -8.66 12.84
C HIS A 106 -1.88 -9.14 13.01
N ARG A 107 -1.72 -10.39 13.46
CA ARG A 107 -0.42 -10.94 13.89
C ARG A 107 0.67 -10.82 12.82
N GLY A 108 0.31 -11.05 11.55
CA GLY A 108 1.26 -10.95 10.45
C GLY A 108 1.83 -9.54 10.26
N ILE A 109 1.01 -8.52 10.49
CA ILE A 109 1.40 -7.11 10.41
C ILE A 109 2.33 -6.78 11.58
N GLN A 110 1.93 -7.15 12.80
CA GLN A 110 2.71 -6.90 14.03
C GLN A 110 4.10 -7.52 13.98
N GLU A 111 4.19 -8.79 13.63
CA GLU A 111 5.47 -9.51 13.63
C GLU A 111 6.42 -8.95 12.55
N SER A 112 5.93 -8.73 11.33
CA SER A 112 6.73 -8.18 10.24
C SER A 112 7.12 -6.72 10.48
N GLY A 113 6.21 -5.92 11.02
CA GLY A 113 6.45 -4.52 11.32
C GLY A 113 7.44 -4.32 12.46
N ALA A 114 7.39 -5.14 13.52
CA ALA A 114 8.38 -5.13 14.59
C ALA A 114 9.80 -5.48 14.08
N ARG A 115 9.91 -6.40 13.11
CA ARG A 115 11.19 -6.72 12.45
C ARG A 115 11.68 -5.60 11.53
N SER A 116 10.75 -4.93 10.84
CA SER A 116 11.07 -3.91 9.84
C SER A 116 11.38 -2.54 10.44
N PHE A 117 10.79 -2.20 11.59
CA PHE A 117 10.87 -0.89 12.23
C PHE A 117 11.28 -1.02 13.72
N LEU A 118 12.51 -1.49 13.95
CA LEU A 118 13.04 -1.87 15.28
C LEU A 118 12.93 -0.80 16.38
N SER A 119 12.83 0.49 16.03
CA SER A 119 12.76 1.61 16.97
C SER A 119 11.41 2.30 17.01
N ALA A 120 10.44 1.83 16.20
CA ALA A 120 9.10 2.40 16.18
C ALA A 120 8.23 1.80 17.29
N ALA A 121 7.42 2.64 17.92
CA ALA A 121 6.31 2.18 18.75
C ALA A 121 5.20 1.57 17.88
N TRP A 122 4.28 0.84 18.52
CA TRP A 122 3.10 0.25 17.89
C TRP A 122 1.82 0.72 18.57
N GLN A 123 0.78 1.02 17.79
CA GLN A 123 -0.57 1.30 18.26
C GLN A 123 -1.62 0.56 17.45
#